data_AF-A0A0A2TQQ0-F1
#
_entry.id   AF-A0A0A2TQQ0-F1
#
_cell.length_a   1.000
_cell.length_b   1.000
_cell.length_c   1.000
_cell.angle_alpha   90.00
_cell.angle_beta   90.00
_cell.angle_gamma   90.00
#
_symmetry.space_group_name_H-M   'P 1'
#
loop_
_entity.id
_entity.type
_entity.pdbx_description
1 polymer ?
#
loop_
_entity_poly.entity_id
_entity_poly.type
_entity_poly.pdbx_seq_one_letter_code
_entity_poly.pdbx_strand_id
1 'polypeptide(L)'
;MMISPEGYYEQYLKGKTREQIMSAIRGLKQEIGRLKNTMENPDYGQKEIMHPSEDTRLHWTREYLEKAKQAYAEAGGMYTLSKPEEKAADVDSNMDFINKITFSIGGFFGGYRTYVVDLSDGLRAYTKLWEDEEPLALMDIDNEEPYTRDAFIAALMDLHIGEWRRRYSTKRFGYTVCDGTQWELEFEYNNEHKPVRIDGDNSYPYNFNKFQMLFGIDETDENEDE
;
A
#
# COMPACT_ATOMS: atom_id res chain seq x y z
N MET A 1 -16.35 17.28 2.13
CA MET A 1 -15.18 18.18 2.30
C MET A 1 -14.49 17.80 3.59
N MET A 2 -13.18 17.57 3.56
CA MET A 2 -12.35 17.34 4.74
C MET A 2 -11.76 18.68 5.21
N ILE A 3 -11.44 18.82 6.50
CA ILE A 3 -10.77 20.03 7.02
C ILE A 3 -9.27 19.98 6.71
N SER A 4 -8.58 21.11 6.68
CA SER A 4 -7.12 21.09 6.51
C SER A 4 -6.41 20.56 7.77
N PRO A 5 -5.18 20.06 7.67
CA PRO A 5 -4.39 19.63 8.82
C PRO A 5 -4.16 20.76 9.85
N GLU A 6 -4.01 22.00 9.38
CA GLU A 6 -3.94 23.20 10.23
C GLU A 6 -5.27 23.44 10.95
N GLY A 7 -6.40 23.32 10.24
CA GLY A 7 -7.72 23.41 10.83
C GLY A 7 -7.96 22.33 11.87
N TYR A 8 -7.50 21.10 11.60
CA TYR A 8 -7.53 20.01 12.56
C TYR A 8 -6.72 20.34 13.82
N TYR A 9 -5.50 20.86 13.67
CA TYR A 9 -4.68 21.28 14.80
C TYR A 9 -5.38 22.34 15.65
N GLU A 10 -5.85 23.42 15.02
CA GLU A 10 -6.51 24.53 15.71
C GLU A 10 -7.77 24.08 16.47
N GLN A 11 -8.58 23.19 15.88
CA GLN A 11 -9.84 22.75 16.47
C GLN A 11 -9.69 21.63 17.50
N TYR A 12 -8.78 20.67 17.27
CA TYR A 12 -8.73 19.42 18.04
C TYR A 12 -7.48 19.25 18.90
N LEU A 13 -6.36 19.92 18.60
CA LEU A 13 -5.07 19.72 19.27
C LEU A 13 -4.59 20.92 20.08
N LYS A 14 -4.87 22.14 19.64
CA LYS A 14 -4.38 23.36 20.28
C LYS A 14 -4.87 23.48 21.71
N GLY A 15 -3.94 23.72 22.63
CA GLY A 15 -4.22 23.86 24.07
C GLY A 15 -4.63 22.57 24.78
N LYS A 16 -4.54 21.40 24.11
CA LYS A 16 -4.81 20.09 24.73
C LYS A 16 -3.61 19.61 25.55
N THR A 17 -3.89 18.80 26.55
CA THR A 17 -2.83 18.12 27.29
C THR A 17 -2.24 16.97 26.47
N ARG A 18 -1.04 16.54 26.85
CA ARG A 18 -0.36 15.38 26.24
C ARG A 18 -1.24 14.13 26.22
N GLU A 19 -1.96 13.85 27.29
CA GLU A 19 -2.85 12.68 27.40
C GLU A 19 -4.03 12.78 26.42
N GLN A 20 -4.59 13.98 26.24
CA GLN A 20 -5.67 14.23 25.27
C GLN A 20 -5.17 14.06 23.83
N ILE A 21 -3.98 14.59 23.51
CA ILE A 21 -3.36 14.43 22.20
C ILE A 21 -3.06 12.95 21.93
N MET A 22 -2.55 12.21 22.92
CA MET A 22 -2.32 10.76 22.77
C MET A 22 -3.63 10.00 22.49
N SER A 23 -4.73 10.41 23.12
CA SER A 23 -6.05 9.83 22.83
C SER A 23 -6.48 10.13 21.39
N ALA A 24 -6.23 11.33 20.88
CA ALA A 24 -6.49 11.68 19.48
C ALA A 24 -5.65 10.82 18.52
N ILE A 25 -4.35 10.67 18.78
CA ILE A 25 -3.45 9.78 18.02
C ILE A 25 -4.01 8.35 17.96
N ARG A 26 -4.46 7.80 19.10
CA ARG A 26 -5.07 6.44 19.14
C ARG A 26 -6.33 6.36 18.28
N GLY A 27 -7.19 7.38 18.34
CA GLY A 27 -8.41 7.44 17.54
C GLY A 27 -8.11 7.51 16.04
N LEU A 28 -7.16 8.34 15.62
CA LEU A 28 -6.74 8.45 14.22
C LEU A 28 -6.17 7.13 13.69
N LYS A 29 -5.35 6.44 14.48
CA LYS A 29 -4.82 5.11 14.11
C LYS A 29 -5.93 4.06 13.96
N GLN A 30 -6.93 4.08 14.85
CA GLN A 30 -8.09 3.20 14.74
C GLN A 30 -8.89 3.49 13.47
N GLU A 31 -9.07 4.77 13.13
CA GLU A 31 -9.79 5.18 11.92
C GLU A 31 -9.04 4.76 10.65
N ILE A 32 -7.71 4.93 10.59
CA ILE A 32 -6.87 4.42 9.48
C ILE A 32 -7.06 2.91 9.32
N GLY A 33 -6.99 2.16 10.41
CA GLY A 33 -7.19 0.70 10.40
C GLY A 33 -8.60 0.32 9.92
N ARG A 34 -9.63 1.05 10.36
CA ARG A 34 -11.03 0.84 9.96
C ARG A 34 -11.21 1.10 8.47
N LEU A 35 -10.71 2.23 7.96
CA LEU A 35 -10.81 2.61 6.55
C LEU A 35 -10.14 1.57 5.64
N LYS A 36 -8.90 1.17 5.96
CA LYS A 36 -8.20 0.09 5.25
C LYS A 36 -9.02 -1.19 5.26
N ASN A 37 -9.51 -1.63 6.43
CA ASN A 37 -10.30 -2.85 6.52
C ASN A 37 -11.62 -2.78 5.73
N THR A 38 -12.23 -1.60 5.61
CA THR A 38 -13.41 -1.38 4.75
C THR A 38 -13.05 -1.52 3.27
N MET A 39 -11.97 -0.87 2.81
CA MET A 39 -11.52 -0.92 1.42
C MET A 39 -10.99 -2.29 1.00
N GLU A 40 -10.41 -3.04 1.95
CA GLU A 40 -9.91 -4.40 1.71
C GLU A 40 -11.03 -5.48 1.73
N ASN A 41 -12.29 -5.11 1.95
CA ASN A 41 -13.42 -6.04 2.01
C ASN A 41 -13.83 -6.49 0.59
N PRO A 42 -14.13 -7.77 0.35
CA PRO A 42 -14.58 -8.26 -0.97
C PRO A 42 -15.82 -7.56 -1.53
N ASP A 43 -16.69 -7.04 -0.66
CA ASP A 43 -17.91 -6.33 -1.06
C ASP A 43 -17.69 -4.81 -1.20
N TYR A 44 -16.45 -4.32 -1.05
CA TYR A 44 -16.13 -2.91 -1.25
C TYR A 44 -16.40 -2.50 -2.71
N GLY A 45 -16.98 -1.32 -2.90
CA GLY A 45 -17.37 -0.82 -4.23
C GLY A 45 -18.68 -1.38 -4.80
N GLN A 46 -19.29 -2.42 -4.20
CA GLN A 46 -20.62 -2.90 -4.61
C GLN A 46 -21.75 -1.91 -4.29
N LYS A 47 -21.51 -1.01 -3.32
CA LYS A 47 -22.41 0.09 -2.95
C LYS A 47 -21.83 1.40 -3.43
N GLU A 48 -22.72 2.38 -3.65
CA GLU A 48 -22.33 3.73 -4.00
C GLU A 48 -21.34 4.31 -2.97
N ILE A 49 -20.19 4.78 -3.47
CA ILE A 49 -19.14 5.37 -2.64
C ILE A 49 -19.61 6.74 -2.16
N MET A 50 -19.79 6.88 -0.85
CA MET A 50 -20.21 8.15 -0.25
C MET A 50 -19.03 9.11 -0.17
N HIS A 51 -19.21 10.35 -0.62
CA HIS A 51 -18.16 11.36 -0.58
C HIS A 51 -18.08 12.10 0.77
N PRO A 52 -16.87 12.39 1.31
CA PRO A 52 -15.56 12.03 0.75
C PRO A 52 -15.30 10.52 0.85
N SER A 53 -14.71 9.94 -0.20
CA SER A 53 -14.42 8.51 -0.30
C SER A 53 -13.47 8.04 0.80
N GLU A 54 -13.46 6.73 1.06
CA GLU A 54 -12.57 6.11 2.03
C GLU A 54 -11.09 6.38 1.73
N ASP A 55 -10.68 6.41 0.46
CA ASP A 55 -9.32 6.76 0.02
C ASP A 55 -8.97 8.21 0.38
N THR A 56 -9.88 9.15 0.06
CA THR A 56 -9.73 10.57 0.45
C THR A 56 -9.62 10.71 1.97
N ARG A 57 -10.50 10.01 2.71
CA ARG A 57 -10.50 10.05 4.18
C ARG A 57 -9.23 9.45 4.76
N LEU A 58 -8.71 8.38 4.17
CA LEU A 58 -7.48 7.73 4.59
C LEU A 58 -6.30 8.70 4.45
N HIS A 59 -6.17 9.35 3.30
CA HIS A 59 -5.14 10.36 3.05
C HIS A 59 -5.15 11.46 4.12
N TRP A 60 -6.29 12.15 4.31
CA TRP A 60 -6.38 13.23 5.30
C TRP A 60 -6.18 12.75 6.74
N THR A 61 -6.59 11.52 7.07
CA THR A 61 -6.39 10.96 8.42
C THR A 61 -4.91 10.71 8.70
N ARG A 62 -4.10 10.36 7.69
CA ARG A 62 -2.62 10.29 7.83
C ARG A 62 -2.03 11.67 8.11
N GLU A 63 -2.45 12.69 7.38
CA GLU A 63 -2.01 14.07 7.61
C GLU A 63 -2.35 14.56 9.03
N TYR A 64 -3.57 14.27 9.51
CA TYR A 64 -3.96 14.57 10.88
C TYR A 64 -3.12 13.80 11.92
N LEU A 65 -2.76 12.55 11.62
CA LEU A 65 -1.94 11.73 12.50
C LEU A 65 -0.53 12.30 12.64
N GLU A 66 0.09 12.71 11.54
CA GLU A 66 1.40 13.38 11.57
C GLU A 66 1.33 14.71 12.32
N LYS A 67 0.28 15.51 12.09
CA LYS A 67 0.07 16.74 12.85
C LYS A 67 -0.13 16.49 14.34
N ALA A 68 -0.84 15.43 14.72
CA ALA A 68 -1.04 15.02 16.10
C ALA A 68 0.27 14.55 16.76
N LYS A 69 1.12 13.81 16.04
CA LYS A 69 2.46 13.42 16.52
C LYS A 69 3.35 14.65 16.75
N GLN A 70 3.34 15.63 15.85
CA GLN A 70 4.05 16.89 16.02
C GLN A 70 3.58 17.64 17.27
N ALA A 71 2.27 17.86 17.42
CA ALA A 71 1.68 18.52 18.58
C ALA A 71 1.98 17.79 19.90
N TYR A 72 2.04 16.45 19.87
CA TYR A 72 2.41 15.65 21.02
C TYR A 72 3.86 15.88 21.46
N ALA A 73 4.78 16.00 20.49
CA ALA A 73 6.18 16.34 20.75
C ALA A 73 6.34 17.76 21.31
N GLU A 74 5.62 18.74 20.74
CA GLU A 74 5.59 20.13 21.22
C GLU A 74 5.06 20.23 22.67
N ALA A 75 4.12 19.35 23.05
CA ALA A 75 3.62 19.23 24.42
C ALA A 75 4.59 18.48 25.37
N GLY A 76 5.82 18.21 24.94
CA GLY A 76 6.84 17.51 25.73
C GLY A 76 6.66 15.99 25.81
N GLY A 77 5.84 15.41 24.93
CA GLY A 77 5.67 13.97 24.81
C GLY A 77 6.78 13.33 23.95
N MET A 78 7.23 12.13 24.34
CA MET A 78 8.06 11.29 23.47
C MET A 78 7.18 10.23 22.83
N TYR A 79 6.99 10.30 21.51
CA TYR A 79 6.18 9.32 20.79
C TYR A 79 7.01 8.09 20.46
N THR A 80 6.54 6.92 20.89
CA THR A 80 7.14 5.63 20.56
C THR A 80 6.29 4.95 19.50
N LEU A 81 6.92 4.50 18.42
CA LEU A 81 6.26 3.71 17.38
C LEU A 81 5.68 2.43 17.98
N SER A 82 4.51 2.03 17.49
CA SER A 82 3.97 0.69 17.72
C SER A 82 4.63 -0.31 16.77
N LYS A 83 4.60 -1.61 17.10
CA LYS A 83 5.18 -2.66 16.24
C LYS A 83 4.76 -2.59 14.76
N PRO A 84 3.49 -2.30 14.39
CA PRO A 84 3.12 -2.12 12.99
C PRO A 84 3.77 -0.89 12.34
N GLU A 85 3.97 0.20 13.09
CA GLU A 85 4.65 1.40 12.59
C GLU A 85 6.16 1.19 12.49
N GLU A 86 6.77 0.46 13.42
CA GLU A 86 8.18 0.06 13.31
C GLU A 86 8.40 -0.77 12.04
N LYS A 87 7.51 -1.73 11.76
CA LYS A 87 7.55 -2.51 10.51
C LYS A 87 7.40 -1.62 9.27
N ALA A 88 6.46 -0.68 9.29
CA ALA A 88 6.25 0.22 8.15
C ALA A 88 7.48 1.10 7.92
N ALA A 89 8.01 1.72 8.99
CA ALA A 89 9.20 2.54 8.93
C ALA A 89 10.45 1.76 8.50
N ASP A 90 10.56 0.49 8.90
CA ASP A 90 11.63 -0.42 8.46
C ASP A 90 11.59 -0.60 6.93
N VAL A 91 10.42 -0.93 6.36
CA VAL A 91 10.26 -1.04 4.89
C VAL A 91 10.57 0.29 4.21
N ASP A 92 10.03 1.40 4.70
CA ASP A 92 10.23 2.73 4.11
C ASP A 92 11.71 3.14 4.13
N SER A 93 12.41 2.88 5.24
CA SER A 93 13.85 3.19 5.37
C SER A 93 14.77 2.33 4.50
N ASN A 94 14.26 1.20 4.01
CA ASN A 94 14.99 0.27 3.16
C ASN A 94 14.59 0.35 1.67
N MET A 95 13.65 1.23 1.30
CA MET A 95 13.09 1.28 -0.06
C MET A 95 14.16 1.57 -1.14
N ASP A 96 15.10 2.47 -0.84
CA ASP A 96 16.20 2.82 -1.74
C ASP A 96 17.20 1.68 -1.96
N PHE A 97 17.18 0.65 -1.11
CA PHE A 97 18.07 -0.50 -1.19
C PHE A 97 17.43 -1.69 -1.91
N ILE A 98 16.18 -1.56 -2.37
CA ILE A 98 15.53 -2.60 -3.18
C ILE A 98 16.33 -2.76 -4.48
N ASN A 99 16.77 -3.99 -4.74
CA ASN A 99 17.46 -4.35 -5.97
C ASN A 99 16.60 -5.22 -6.88
N LYS A 100 15.57 -5.88 -6.36
CA LYS A 100 14.67 -6.71 -7.14
C LYS A 100 13.31 -6.84 -6.48
N ILE A 101 12.27 -6.80 -7.30
CA ILE A 101 10.88 -7.00 -6.92
C ILE A 101 10.32 -8.14 -7.76
N THR A 102 9.75 -9.13 -7.11
CA THR A 102 9.07 -10.24 -7.77
C THR A 102 7.61 -10.23 -7.35
N PHE A 103 6.71 -10.02 -8.31
CA PHE A 103 5.26 -10.07 -8.09
C PHE A 103 4.66 -11.18 -8.94
N SER A 104 3.97 -12.13 -8.34
CA SER A 104 3.23 -13.16 -9.07
C SER A 104 1.77 -13.14 -8.71
N ILE A 105 0.92 -13.30 -9.71
CA ILE A 105 -0.53 -13.37 -9.55
C ILE A 105 -1.10 -14.34 -10.58
N GLY A 106 -2.11 -15.11 -10.18
CA GLY A 106 -2.74 -16.07 -11.06
C GLY A 106 -3.68 -17.00 -10.33
N GLY A 107 -4.23 -17.96 -11.07
CA GLY A 107 -5.21 -18.91 -10.56
C GLY A 107 -4.92 -20.32 -11.04
N PHE A 108 -5.48 -21.31 -10.36
CA PHE A 108 -5.25 -22.73 -10.66
C PHE A 108 -5.50 -23.10 -12.12
N PHE A 109 -6.51 -22.49 -12.76
CA PHE A 109 -6.87 -22.78 -14.16
C PHE A 109 -6.18 -21.89 -15.20
N GLY A 110 -5.78 -20.67 -14.82
CA GLY A 110 -5.17 -19.68 -15.73
C GLY A 110 -3.64 -19.70 -15.73
N GLY A 111 -3.02 -20.42 -14.79
CA GLY A 111 -1.59 -20.33 -14.54
C GLY A 111 -1.22 -19.08 -13.75
N TYR A 112 0.10 -18.91 -13.55
CA TYR A 112 0.66 -17.76 -12.84
C TYR A 112 1.47 -16.92 -13.81
N ARG A 113 1.23 -15.61 -13.77
CA ARG A 113 2.12 -14.64 -14.38
C ARG A 113 3.03 -14.07 -13.30
N THR A 114 4.30 -13.91 -13.61
CA THR A 114 5.29 -13.33 -12.70
C THR A 114 5.92 -12.10 -13.34
N TYR A 115 5.78 -10.97 -12.69
CA TYR A 115 6.39 -9.70 -13.04
C TYR A 115 7.65 -9.52 -12.20
N VAL A 116 8.76 -9.18 -12.85
CA VAL A 116 10.03 -8.94 -12.19
C VAL A 116 10.53 -7.55 -12.55
N VAL A 117 10.88 -6.77 -11.54
CA VAL A 117 11.57 -5.49 -11.69
C VAL A 117 12.94 -5.64 -11.06
N ASP A 118 13.98 -5.51 -11.88
CA ASP A 118 15.39 -5.48 -11.46
C ASP A 118 15.84 -4.01 -11.40
N LEU A 119 16.32 -3.60 -10.23
CA LEU A 119 16.77 -2.26 -9.88
C LEU A 119 18.29 -2.18 -9.63
N SER A 120 19.03 -3.25 -9.95
CA SER A 120 20.47 -3.34 -9.68
C SER A 120 21.35 -2.47 -10.59
N ASP A 121 20.95 -2.26 -11.85
CA ASP A 121 21.67 -1.47 -12.85
C ASP A 121 20.68 -0.62 -13.68
N GLY A 122 19.97 0.29 -13.00
CA GLY A 122 18.86 1.05 -13.58
C GLY A 122 17.50 0.38 -13.32
N LEU A 123 16.50 0.65 -14.15
CA LEU A 123 15.20 -0.02 -14.09
C LEU A 123 15.05 -0.93 -15.30
N ARG A 124 14.95 -2.24 -15.05
CA ARG A 124 14.62 -3.25 -16.07
C ARG A 124 13.46 -4.08 -15.58
N ALA A 125 12.41 -4.18 -16.38
CA ALA A 125 11.26 -5.02 -16.07
C ALA A 125 11.03 -6.08 -17.15
N TYR A 126 10.50 -7.22 -16.73
CA TYR A 126 10.04 -8.29 -17.61
C TYR A 126 8.92 -9.07 -16.93
N THR A 127 8.12 -9.75 -17.74
CA THR A 127 7.09 -10.67 -17.29
C THR A 127 7.43 -12.09 -17.71
N LYS A 128 6.92 -13.05 -16.95
CA LYS A 128 7.09 -14.48 -17.17
C LYS A 128 5.73 -15.13 -17.17
N LEU A 129 5.47 -15.91 -18.21
CA LEU A 129 4.41 -16.90 -18.24
C LEU A 129 5.10 -18.25 -18.48
N TRP A 130 5.11 -19.11 -17.46
CA TRP A 130 5.95 -20.32 -17.45
C TRP A 130 7.45 -20.01 -17.58
N GLU A 131 8.13 -20.51 -18.61
CA GLU A 131 9.57 -20.29 -18.86
C GLU A 131 9.84 -19.13 -19.83
N ASP A 132 8.80 -18.57 -20.46
CA ASP A 132 8.95 -17.52 -21.47
C ASP A 132 9.08 -16.15 -20.81
N GLU A 133 10.21 -15.47 -21.08
CA GLU A 133 10.49 -14.11 -20.61
C GLU A 133 10.16 -13.08 -21.69
N GLU A 134 9.30 -12.12 -21.35
CA GLU A 134 8.92 -11.01 -22.22
C GLU A 134 9.32 -9.68 -21.58
N PRO A 135 10.05 -8.79 -22.29
CA PRO A 135 10.42 -7.48 -21.75
C PRO A 135 9.16 -6.64 -21.49
N LEU A 136 9.18 -5.88 -20.40
CA LEU A 136 8.07 -5.05 -19.96
C LEU A 136 8.53 -3.60 -19.83
N ALA A 137 7.82 -2.68 -20.48
CA ALA A 137 8.03 -1.24 -20.32
C ALA A 137 7.07 -0.72 -19.25
N LEU A 138 7.60 -0.25 -18.13
CA LEU A 138 6.81 0.36 -17.07
C LEU A 138 6.70 1.86 -17.34
N MET A 139 5.47 2.35 -17.52
CA MET A 139 5.19 3.73 -17.91
C MET A 139 4.61 4.51 -16.74
N ASP A 140 5.14 5.70 -16.52
CA ASP A 140 4.52 6.70 -15.66
C ASP A 140 3.33 7.29 -16.41
N ILE A 141 2.12 6.93 -15.97
CA ILE A 141 0.87 7.34 -16.62
C ILE A 141 0.71 8.87 -16.57
N ASP A 142 1.15 9.52 -15.50
CA ASP A 142 0.97 10.96 -15.32
C ASP A 142 1.93 11.78 -16.19
N ASN A 143 3.13 11.25 -16.44
CA ASN A 143 4.19 11.92 -17.20
C ASN A 143 4.32 11.42 -18.65
N GLU A 144 3.61 10.36 -19.02
CA GLU A 144 3.68 9.68 -20.33
C GLU A 144 5.10 9.21 -20.72
N GLU A 145 5.96 8.97 -19.73
CA GLU A 145 7.36 8.57 -19.92
C GLU A 145 7.66 7.24 -19.21
N PRO A 146 8.63 6.43 -19.68
CA PRO A 146 9.07 5.25 -18.94
C PRO A 146 9.57 5.63 -17.55
N TYR A 147 9.23 4.83 -16.54
CA TYR A 147 9.71 5.07 -15.19
C TYR A 147 11.24 5.05 -15.14
N THR A 148 11.81 6.10 -14.54
CA THR A 148 13.16 6.01 -13.98
C THR A 148 13.12 5.19 -12.70
N ARG A 149 14.28 4.66 -12.28
CA ARG A 149 14.41 3.95 -11.00
C ARG A 149 13.84 4.77 -9.84
N ASP A 150 14.21 6.05 -9.75
CA ASP A 150 13.86 6.90 -8.62
C ASP A 150 12.36 7.26 -8.64
N ALA A 151 11.79 7.51 -9.82
CA ALA A 151 10.35 7.74 -9.96
C ALA A 151 9.53 6.49 -9.58
N PHE A 152 10.00 5.30 -9.98
CA PHE A 152 9.34 4.04 -9.62
C PHE A 152 9.40 3.77 -8.11
N ILE A 153 10.55 4.00 -7.47
CA ILE A 153 10.68 3.89 -6.00
C ILE A 153 9.77 4.90 -5.30
N ALA A 154 9.70 6.15 -5.77
CA ALA A 154 8.80 7.15 -5.21
C ALA A 154 7.33 6.72 -5.31
N ALA A 155 6.90 6.21 -6.47
CA ALA A 155 5.55 5.69 -6.66
C ALA A 155 5.24 4.49 -5.73
N LEU A 156 6.22 3.61 -5.50
CA LEU A 156 6.09 2.52 -4.51
C LEU A 156 5.97 3.04 -3.07
N MET A 157 6.71 4.10 -2.70
CA MET A 157 6.62 4.72 -1.38
C MET A 157 5.23 5.30 -1.12
N ASP A 158 4.62 5.95 -2.12
CA ASP A 158 3.28 6.54 -2.01
C ASP A 158 2.17 5.50 -1.78
N LEU A 159 2.43 4.23 -2.10
CA LEU A 159 1.51 3.13 -1.81
C LEU A 159 1.54 2.69 -0.33
N HIS A 160 2.52 3.14 0.46
CA HIS A 160 2.68 2.75 1.86
C HIS A 160 2.66 1.23 2.09
N ILE A 161 3.40 0.48 1.26
CA ILE A 161 3.42 -1.01 1.28
C ILE A 161 3.86 -1.56 2.64
N GLY A 162 4.68 -0.81 3.39
CA GLY A 162 5.06 -1.18 4.76
C GLY A 162 3.87 -1.40 5.70
N GLU A 163 2.74 -0.74 5.43
CA GLU A 163 1.51 -0.88 6.21
C GLU A 163 0.67 -2.11 5.84
N TRP A 164 1.01 -2.81 4.76
CA TRP A 164 0.29 -4.00 4.32
C TRP A 164 0.46 -5.14 5.33
N ARG A 165 -0.57 -5.99 5.39
CA ARG A 165 -0.51 -7.23 6.16
C ARG A 165 0.46 -8.19 5.48
N ARG A 166 1.03 -9.13 6.24
CA ARG A 166 1.93 -10.14 5.66
C ARG A 166 1.17 -11.19 4.83
N ARG A 167 -0.06 -11.51 5.26
CA ARG A 167 -0.94 -12.49 4.62
C ARG A 167 -2.35 -11.95 4.50
N TYR A 168 -2.90 -12.07 3.30
CA TYR A 168 -4.27 -11.70 2.98
C TYR A 168 -5.12 -12.96 2.75
N SER A 169 -6.30 -13.00 3.36
CA SER A 169 -7.25 -14.10 3.19
C SER A 169 -8.66 -13.61 3.48
N THR A 170 -9.61 -14.02 2.65
CA THR A 170 -11.04 -13.67 2.78
C THR A 170 -11.68 -14.20 4.08
N LYS A 171 -11.05 -15.17 4.75
CA LYS A 171 -11.48 -15.71 6.06
C LYS A 171 -11.67 -14.62 7.11
N ARG A 172 -10.89 -13.53 7.05
CA ARG A 172 -11.02 -12.42 8.01
C ARG A 172 -12.34 -11.65 7.88
N PHE A 173 -13.05 -11.82 6.76
CA PHE A 173 -14.37 -11.27 6.51
C PHE A 173 -15.47 -12.34 6.54
N GLY A 174 -15.14 -13.58 6.89
CA GLY A 174 -16.11 -14.67 7.01
C GLY A 174 -16.38 -15.45 5.72
N TYR A 175 -15.64 -15.18 4.64
CA TYR A 175 -15.76 -15.97 3.40
C TYR A 175 -14.75 -17.12 3.40
N THR A 176 -15.12 -18.19 2.69
CA THR A 176 -14.20 -19.28 2.33
C THR A 176 -14.27 -19.44 0.82
N VAL A 177 -13.17 -19.14 0.15
CA VAL A 177 -13.02 -19.29 -1.31
C VAL A 177 -12.07 -20.48 -1.52
N CYS A 178 -12.48 -21.43 -2.36
CA CYS A 178 -11.72 -22.67 -2.60
C CYS A 178 -11.02 -22.67 -3.96
N ASP A 179 -11.46 -21.80 -4.86
CA ASP A 179 -10.98 -21.59 -6.21
C ASP A 179 -10.92 -20.09 -6.49
N GLY A 180 -9.74 -19.58 -6.87
CA GLY A 180 -9.60 -18.19 -7.22
C GLY A 180 -8.16 -17.75 -7.36
N THR A 181 -7.93 -16.46 -7.20
CA THR A 181 -6.66 -15.82 -7.49
C THR A 181 -5.76 -15.80 -6.26
N GLN A 182 -4.54 -16.26 -6.45
CA GLN A 182 -3.47 -16.24 -5.46
C GLN A 182 -2.38 -15.30 -5.95
N TRP A 183 -1.72 -14.62 -5.02
CA TRP A 183 -0.63 -13.71 -5.35
C TRP A 183 0.46 -13.71 -4.28
N GLU A 184 1.69 -13.41 -4.72
CA GLU A 184 2.86 -13.25 -3.86
C GLU A 184 3.69 -12.06 -4.35
N LEU A 185 4.19 -11.28 -3.41
CA LEU A 185 5.09 -10.15 -3.62
C LEU A 185 6.33 -10.33 -2.74
N GLU A 186 7.50 -10.26 -3.35
CA GLU A 186 8.79 -10.29 -2.67
C GLU A 186 9.64 -9.07 -3.04
N PHE A 187 10.18 -8.39 -2.02
CA PHE A 187 11.24 -7.40 -2.15
C PHE A 187 12.57 -8.00 -1.71
N GLU A 188 13.58 -7.91 -2.58
CA GLU A 188 14.97 -8.25 -2.28
C GLU A 188 15.79 -6.95 -2.17
N TYR A 189 16.78 -6.95 -1.27
CA TYR A 189 17.56 -5.77 -0.93
C TYR A 189 19.07 -6.00 -1.14
N ASN A 190 19.81 -4.94 -1.46
CA ASN A 190 21.27 -4.97 -1.62
C ASN A 190 22.06 -4.58 -0.36
N ASN A 191 21.39 -4.26 0.75
CA ASN A 191 22.00 -3.81 2.00
C ASN A 191 21.96 -4.86 3.13
N GLU A 192 21.95 -6.15 2.77
CA GLU A 192 21.83 -7.29 3.69
C GLU A 192 20.50 -7.36 4.47
N HIS A 193 19.56 -6.45 4.21
CA HIS A 193 18.23 -6.51 4.77
C HIS A 193 17.50 -7.77 4.30
N LYS A 194 16.69 -8.37 5.19
CA LYS A 194 15.99 -9.62 4.87
C LYS A 194 14.90 -9.37 3.83
N PRO A 195 14.68 -10.31 2.88
CA PRO A 195 13.58 -10.17 1.94
C PRO A 195 12.24 -10.04 2.63
N VAL A 196 11.40 -9.14 2.13
CA VAL A 196 10.04 -8.91 2.62
C VAL A 196 9.08 -9.62 1.68
N ARG A 197 8.36 -10.63 2.21
CA ARG A 197 7.34 -11.39 1.49
C ARG A 197 5.95 -11.07 1.98
N ILE A 198 5.05 -10.83 1.05
CA ILE A 198 3.62 -10.58 1.28
C ILE A 198 2.83 -11.49 0.34
N ASP A 199 1.86 -12.22 0.89
CA ASP A 199 1.05 -13.17 0.13
C ASP A 199 -0.45 -12.94 0.34
N GLY A 200 -1.26 -13.38 -0.63
CA GLY A 200 -2.70 -13.31 -0.52
C GLY A 200 -3.45 -14.37 -1.32
N ASP A 201 -4.66 -14.64 -0.84
CA ASP A 201 -5.60 -15.60 -1.40
C ASP A 201 -6.99 -14.95 -1.47
N ASN A 202 -7.38 -14.57 -2.69
CA ASN A 202 -8.63 -13.87 -3.03
C ASN A 202 -8.90 -12.61 -2.18
N SER A 203 -7.84 -12.03 -1.63
CA SER A 203 -7.91 -10.91 -0.72
C SER A 203 -6.69 -10.03 -0.96
N TYR A 204 -6.95 -8.72 -0.98
CA TYR A 204 -6.00 -7.75 -1.49
C TYR A 204 -5.85 -6.56 -0.52
N PRO A 205 -4.71 -5.86 -0.52
CA PRO A 205 -4.54 -4.57 0.12
C PRO A 205 -5.50 -3.51 -0.45
N TYR A 206 -5.79 -2.47 0.33
CA TYR A 206 -6.76 -1.42 -0.01
C TYR A 206 -6.40 -0.63 -1.29
N ASN A 207 -5.14 -0.68 -1.73
CA ASN A 207 -4.61 0.02 -2.89
C ASN A 207 -3.92 -0.94 -3.87
N PHE A 208 -4.35 -2.20 -3.93
CA PHE A 208 -3.74 -3.23 -4.77
C PHE A 208 -3.82 -2.91 -6.26
N ASN A 209 -4.93 -2.33 -6.74
CA ASN A 209 -5.06 -1.94 -8.15
C ASN A 209 -4.02 -0.86 -8.52
N LYS A 210 -3.83 0.15 -7.65
CA LYS A 210 -2.77 1.17 -7.83
C LYS A 210 -1.37 0.53 -7.89
N PHE A 211 -1.14 -0.52 -7.10
CA PHE A 211 0.10 -1.30 -7.17
C PHE A 211 0.24 -2.06 -8.49
N GLN A 212 -0.81 -2.75 -8.95
CA GLN A 212 -0.82 -3.49 -10.21
C GLN A 212 -0.55 -2.57 -11.42
N MET A 213 -1.10 -1.36 -11.42
CA MET A 213 -0.85 -0.35 -12.46
C MET A 213 0.65 0.00 -12.59
N LEU A 214 1.44 -0.03 -11.49
CA LEU A 214 2.89 0.18 -11.57
C LEU A 214 3.61 -0.90 -12.39
N PHE A 215 3.00 -2.08 -12.54
CA PHE A 215 3.49 -3.17 -13.37
C PHE A 215 2.85 -3.19 -14.77
N GLY A 216 2.13 -2.13 -15.15
CA GLY A 216 1.42 -2.05 -16.42
C GLY A 216 0.23 -3.01 -16.53
N ILE A 217 -0.33 -3.43 -15.39
CA ILE A 217 -1.51 -4.29 -15.34
C ILE A 217 -2.72 -3.37 -15.19
N ASP A 218 -3.54 -3.28 -16.23
CA ASP A 218 -4.84 -2.61 -16.17
C ASP A 218 -5.96 -3.66 -16.15
N GLU A 219 -6.88 -3.54 -15.19
CA GLU A 219 -8.04 -4.44 -15.08
C GLU A 219 -9.07 -4.18 -16.19
N THR A 220 -8.92 -3.12 -17.00
CA THR A 220 -9.85 -2.80 -18.09
C THR A 220 -9.72 -3.70 -19.32
N ASP A 221 -8.57 -4.33 -19.52
CA ASP A 221 -8.29 -5.11 -20.75
C ASP A 221 -8.90 -6.52 -20.74
N GLU A 222 -9.37 -7.03 -19.59
CA GLU A 222 -9.99 -8.37 -19.50
C GLU A 222 -11.49 -8.39 -19.85
N ASN A 223 -12.10 -7.26 -20.22
CA ASN A 223 -13.53 -7.18 -20.60
C ASN A 223 -13.78 -6.98 -22.11
N GLU A 224 -12.77 -7.10 -22.98
CA GLU A 224 -12.96 -6.95 -24.44
C GLU A 224 -13.12 -8.27 -25.22
N ASP A 225 -13.05 -9.42 -24.55
CA ASP A 225 -13.25 -10.74 -25.18
C ASP A 225 -14.50 -11.47 -24.65
N GLU A 226 -15.70 -10.89 -24.86
CA GLU A 226 -16.99 -11.62 -24.92
C GLU A 226 -17.80 -11.26 -26.17
#